data_AF-A0A9P9PX26-F1
#
_entry.id   AF-A0A9P9PX26-F1
#
_cell.length_a   1.000
_cell.length_b   1.000
_cell.length_c   1.000
_cell.angle_alpha   90.00
_cell.angle_beta   90.00
_cell.angle_gamma   90.00
#
_symmetry.space_group_name_H-M   'P 1'
#
loop_
_entity.id
_entity.type
_entity.pdbx_description
1 polymer ?
#
loop_
_entity_poly.entity_id
_entity_poly.type
_entity_poly.pdbx_seq_one_letter_code
_entity_poly.pdbx_strand_id
1 'polypeptide(L)'
;MAICDVLNTSAGATLLRASRTLAVRLRHPVHHLWLERQQWHDQSQRSFSYFTHLTYWGLAFYHAFAAIHTSSYWLTGVPFLARWRKPLQIAHSMFYSTVVIYPWIVTIVYWALLAPGRFPCAFSLWSNTSRHALNSLTSPLPWLDMVPTIILPALYLGLAYLTHATQEFYVYDFLDLQENPSGIVAAYIIGILVTAVVIFVILRYLIMLRVWVTEKKLGKTGKFSSRGAEHRVNVSDCQIQGKSDK
;
A
#
# COMPACT_ATOMS: atom_id res chain seq x y z
N MET A 1 4.13 -2.43 -70.30
CA MET A 1 4.19 -0.97 -70.58
C MET A 1 2.91 -0.32 -70.07
N ALA A 2 2.69 -0.29 -68.75
CA ALA A 2 1.45 0.23 -68.14
C ALA A 2 1.67 0.78 -66.71
N ILE A 3 2.75 0.35 -66.04
CA ILE A 3 3.08 0.79 -64.67
C ILE A 3 3.82 2.14 -64.67
N CYS A 4 4.56 2.48 -65.73
CA CYS A 4 5.31 3.75 -65.80
C CYS A 4 4.43 4.98 -66.10
N ASP A 5 3.33 4.83 -66.85
CA ASP A 5 2.47 5.97 -67.19
C ASP A 5 1.60 6.43 -66.02
N VAL A 6 1.26 5.54 -65.09
CA VAL A 6 0.48 5.90 -63.90
C VAL A 6 1.28 6.82 -62.97
N LEU A 7 2.61 6.73 -62.95
CA LEU A 7 3.46 7.59 -62.11
C LEU A 7 3.72 8.98 -62.70
N ASN A 8 3.57 9.16 -64.01
CA ASN A 8 3.85 10.42 -64.71
C ASN A 8 2.61 11.28 -64.96
N THR A 9 1.42 10.80 -64.57
CA THR A 9 0.20 11.61 -64.53
C THR A 9 0.14 12.44 -63.26
N SER A 10 -0.53 13.59 -63.31
CA SER A 10 -0.77 14.46 -62.14
C SER A 10 -1.38 13.70 -60.96
N ALA A 11 -2.17 12.65 -61.23
CA ALA A 11 -2.74 11.75 -60.23
C ALA A 11 -1.66 10.92 -59.49
N GLY A 12 -0.68 10.36 -60.20
CA GLY A 12 0.42 9.57 -59.60
C GLY A 12 1.32 10.40 -58.69
N ALA A 13 1.67 11.61 -59.11
CA ALA A 13 2.46 12.54 -58.29
C ALA A 13 1.68 13.01 -57.05
N THR A 14 0.35 13.13 -57.15
CA THR A 14 -0.52 13.50 -56.03
C THR A 14 -0.65 12.36 -55.03
N LEU A 15 -0.77 11.11 -55.49
CA LEU A 15 -0.81 9.93 -54.62
C LEU A 15 0.52 9.70 -53.89
N LEU A 16 1.67 9.95 -54.52
CA LEU A 16 2.98 9.88 -53.88
C LEU A 16 3.21 10.99 -52.85
N ARG A 17 2.74 12.22 -53.12
CA ARG A 17 2.77 13.29 -52.11
C ARG A 17 1.80 13.00 -50.98
N ALA A 18 0.60 12.51 -51.27
CA ALA A 18 -0.38 12.13 -50.27
C ALA A 18 0.15 11.00 -49.38
N SER A 19 0.80 9.97 -49.95
CA SER A 19 1.37 8.86 -49.18
C SER A 19 2.56 9.28 -48.33
N ARG A 20 3.45 10.15 -48.83
CA ARG A 20 4.55 10.72 -48.03
C ARG A 20 4.03 11.63 -46.92
N THR A 21 3.00 12.43 -47.19
CA THR A 21 2.38 13.31 -46.19
C THR A 21 1.63 12.49 -45.14
N LEU A 22 0.93 11.42 -45.54
CA LEU A 22 0.28 10.48 -44.64
C LEU A 22 1.31 9.72 -43.80
N ALA A 23 2.43 9.28 -44.37
CA ALA A 23 3.50 8.61 -43.63
C ALA A 23 4.19 9.53 -42.61
N VAL A 24 4.42 10.80 -42.95
CA VAL A 24 4.93 11.82 -42.00
C VAL A 24 3.88 12.14 -40.93
N ARG A 25 2.61 12.26 -41.32
CA ARG A 25 1.49 12.57 -40.42
C ARG A 25 1.07 11.38 -39.54
N LEU A 26 1.45 10.14 -39.89
CA LEU A 26 1.29 8.93 -39.08
C LEU A 26 2.54 8.62 -38.23
N ARG A 27 3.72 9.15 -38.59
CA ARG A 27 4.94 9.04 -37.78
C ARG A 27 4.86 9.91 -36.51
N HIS A 28 4.38 11.14 -36.62
CA HIS A 28 4.17 12.01 -35.46
C HIS A 28 3.21 11.45 -34.38
N PRO A 29 2.10 10.78 -34.73
CA PRO A 29 1.21 10.26 -33.73
C PRO A 29 1.79 9.10 -32.93
N VAL A 30 2.54 8.24 -33.62
CA VAL A 30 3.16 7.08 -33.00
C VAL A 30 4.26 7.50 -32.03
N HIS A 31 5.08 8.50 -32.35
CA HIS A 31 6.12 8.99 -31.42
C HIS A 31 5.59 9.64 -30.15
N HIS A 32 4.49 10.42 -30.18
CA HIS A 32 3.92 10.93 -28.93
C HIS A 32 3.30 9.82 -28.10
N LEU A 33 2.66 8.82 -28.72
CA LEU A 33 2.15 7.65 -28.00
C LEU A 33 3.27 6.82 -27.36
N TRP A 34 4.45 6.74 -28.00
CA TRP A 34 5.62 6.11 -27.40
C TRP A 34 6.20 6.93 -26.25
N LEU A 35 6.30 8.25 -26.38
CA LEU A 35 6.77 9.14 -25.31
C LEU A 35 5.82 9.16 -24.13
N GLU A 36 4.52 9.27 -24.36
CA GLU A 36 3.50 9.15 -23.32
C GLU A 36 3.59 7.79 -22.65
N ARG A 37 3.64 6.69 -23.41
CA ARG A 37 3.78 5.34 -22.86
C ARG A 37 5.06 5.17 -22.03
N GLN A 38 6.19 5.67 -22.52
CA GLN A 38 7.45 5.66 -21.79
C GLN A 38 7.32 6.45 -20.47
N GLN A 39 6.71 7.63 -20.55
CA GLN A 39 6.42 8.47 -19.39
C GLN A 39 5.48 7.78 -18.39
N TRP A 40 4.48 7.01 -18.85
CA TRP A 40 3.62 6.19 -17.98
C TRP A 40 4.40 5.05 -17.32
N HIS A 41 5.31 4.39 -18.06
CA HIS A 41 6.18 3.36 -17.52
C HIS A 41 7.10 3.92 -16.43
N ASP A 42 7.78 5.04 -16.69
CA ASP A 42 8.70 5.67 -15.76
C ASP A 42 7.97 6.19 -14.50
N GLN A 43 6.79 6.80 -14.66
CA GLN A 43 5.96 7.22 -13.52
C GLN A 43 5.46 6.04 -12.69
N SER A 44 5.09 4.93 -13.33
CA SER A 44 4.65 3.72 -12.63
C SER A 44 5.80 3.08 -11.83
N GLN A 45 7.02 3.06 -12.39
CA GLN A 45 8.20 2.52 -11.73
C GLN A 45 8.60 3.35 -10.51
N ARG A 46 8.52 4.69 -10.62
CA ARG A 46 8.82 5.61 -9.51
C ARG A 46 7.75 5.63 -8.43
N SER A 47 6.51 5.24 -8.75
CA SER A 47 5.40 5.27 -7.80
C SER A 47 5.66 4.36 -6.59
N PHE A 48 6.28 3.18 -6.79
CA PHE A 48 6.61 2.25 -5.72
C PHE A 48 7.77 2.71 -4.82
N SER A 49 8.55 3.71 -5.25
CA SER A 49 9.62 4.29 -4.44
C SER A 49 9.09 5.13 -3.27
N TYR A 50 7.84 5.61 -3.36
CA TYR A 50 7.22 6.41 -2.29
C TYR A 50 6.55 5.53 -1.24
N PHE A 51 6.93 5.71 0.03
CA PHE A 51 6.36 4.95 1.15
C PHE A 51 4.84 5.09 1.28
N THR A 52 4.30 6.26 0.91
CA THR A 52 2.84 6.50 0.87
C THR A 52 2.13 5.54 -0.08
N HIS A 53 2.69 5.27 -1.27
CA HIS A 53 2.08 4.34 -2.21
C HIS A 53 2.18 2.89 -1.71
N LEU A 54 3.30 2.51 -1.09
CA LEU A 54 3.45 1.20 -0.46
C LEU A 54 2.42 0.99 0.66
N THR A 55 2.20 2.01 1.49
CA THR A 55 1.21 1.99 2.57
C THR A 55 -0.21 1.87 2.01
N TYR A 56 -0.52 2.60 0.94
CA TYR A 56 -1.83 2.55 0.29
C TYR A 56 -2.14 1.17 -0.29
N TRP A 57 -1.19 0.56 -1.01
CA TRP A 57 -1.34 -0.81 -1.50
C TRP A 57 -1.45 -1.82 -0.35
N GLY A 58 -0.66 -1.67 0.71
CA GLY A 58 -0.75 -2.49 1.92
C GLY A 58 -2.16 -2.46 2.54
N LEU A 59 -2.76 -1.27 2.67
CA LEU A 59 -4.12 -1.08 3.15
C LEU A 59 -5.14 -1.80 2.25
N ALA A 60 -5.03 -1.65 0.93
CA ALA A 60 -5.90 -2.31 -0.04
C ALA A 60 -5.83 -3.84 0.06
N PHE A 61 -4.62 -4.41 0.10
CA PHE A 61 -4.44 -5.85 0.29
C PHE A 61 -5.00 -6.33 1.62
N TYR A 62 -4.76 -5.61 2.71
CA TYR A 62 -5.29 -5.97 4.02
C TYR A 62 -6.82 -6.05 4.00
N HIS A 63 -7.49 -5.04 3.45
CA HIS A 63 -8.95 -5.04 3.37
C HIS A 63 -9.49 -6.14 2.45
N ALA A 64 -8.81 -6.46 1.35
CA ALA A 64 -9.18 -7.60 0.50
C ALA A 64 -9.10 -8.93 1.28
N PHE A 65 -8.02 -9.18 2.03
CA PHE A 65 -7.91 -10.38 2.86
C PHE A 65 -8.92 -10.39 4.01
N ALA A 66 -9.17 -9.25 4.67
CA ALA A 66 -10.18 -9.12 5.70
C ALA A 66 -11.59 -9.47 5.17
N ALA A 67 -11.92 -9.04 3.95
CA ALA A 67 -13.15 -9.42 3.27
C ALA A 67 -13.21 -10.92 3.02
N ILE A 68 -12.13 -11.55 2.51
CA ILE A 68 -12.05 -13.00 2.30
C ILE A 68 -12.24 -13.78 3.62
N HIS A 69 -11.58 -13.35 4.70
CA HIS A 69 -11.69 -13.99 6.00
C HIS A 69 -13.12 -13.91 6.55
N THR A 70 -13.76 -12.75 6.40
CA THR A 70 -15.14 -12.51 6.81
C THR A 70 -16.12 -13.35 5.98
N SER A 71 -15.97 -13.36 4.66
CA SER A 71 -16.80 -14.17 3.75
C SER A 71 -16.65 -15.67 4.02
N SER A 72 -15.43 -16.18 4.24
CA SER A 72 -15.21 -17.57 4.62
C SER A 72 -15.88 -17.90 5.95
N TYR A 73 -15.78 -17.03 6.95
CA TYR A 73 -16.43 -17.22 8.24
C TYR A 73 -17.95 -17.27 8.10
N TRP A 74 -18.52 -16.38 7.29
CA TRP A 74 -19.95 -16.36 7.01
C TRP A 74 -20.42 -17.66 6.33
N LEU A 75 -19.70 -18.14 5.32
CA LEU A 75 -20.06 -19.35 4.57
C LEU A 75 -19.87 -20.64 5.37
N THR A 76 -18.76 -20.75 6.10
CA THR A 76 -18.28 -22.03 6.66
C THR A 76 -18.24 -22.08 8.19
N GLY A 77 -18.48 -20.97 8.88
CA GLY A 77 -18.34 -20.89 10.35
C GLY A 77 -16.89 -20.80 10.85
N VAL A 78 -15.89 -20.95 9.97
CA VAL A 78 -14.47 -20.81 10.30
C VAL A 78 -13.79 -19.78 9.38
N PRO A 79 -13.06 -18.79 9.93
CA PRO A 79 -12.39 -17.79 9.12
C PRO A 79 -11.24 -18.42 8.34
N PHE A 80 -11.01 -17.95 7.11
CA PHE A 80 -9.99 -18.52 6.22
C PHE A 80 -8.58 -18.55 6.85
N LEU A 81 -8.24 -17.51 7.62
CA LEU A 81 -6.94 -17.42 8.32
C LEU A 81 -6.73 -18.53 9.36
N ALA A 82 -7.80 -19.02 10.00
CA ALA A 82 -7.69 -20.07 11.01
C ALA A 82 -7.21 -21.42 10.42
N ARG A 83 -7.33 -21.59 9.11
CA ARG A 83 -6.88 -22.78 8.37
C ARG A 83 -5.40 -22.75 8.01
N TRP A 84 -4.75 -21.59 8.14
CA TRP A 84 -3.35 -21.41 7.78
C TRP A 84 -2.42 -21.96 8.85
N ARG A 85 -1.17 -22.27 8.48
CA ARG A 85 -0.12 -22.64 9.45
C ARG A 85 0.17 -21.45 10.37
N LYS A 86 0.50 -21.73 11.64
CA LYS A 86 0.77 -20.72 12.68
C LYS A 86 1.71 -19.55 12.28
N PRO A 87 2.85 -19.75 11.59
CA PRO A 87 3.69 -18.62 11.20
C PRO A 87 2.96 -17.62 10.29
N LEU A 88 2.07 -18.10 9.43
CA LEU A 88 1.33 -17.26 8.51
C LEU A 88 0.20 -16.49 9.22
N GLN A 89 -0.36 -17.06 10.30
CA GLN A 89 -1.27 -16.35 11.19
C GLN A 89 -0.56 -15.22 11.94
N ILE A 90 0.66 -15.48 12.44
CA ILE A 90 1.49 -14.47 13.11
C ILE A 90 1.88 -13.37 12.13
N ALA A 91 2.35 -13.73 10.93
CA ALA A 91 2.71 -12.77 9.89
C ALA A 91 1.52 -11.88 9.50
N HIS A 92 0.32 -12.44 9.38
CA HIS A 92 -0.89 -11.67 9.11
C HIS A 92 -1.25 -10.73 10.27
N SER A 93 -1.09 -11.18 11.53
CA SER A 93 -1.26 -10.32 12.71
C SER A 93 -0.25 -9.17 12.75
N MET A 94 1.00 -9.43 12.38
CA MET A 94 2.04 -8.41 12.29
C MET A 94 1.77 -7.41 11.18
N PHE A 95 1.31 -7.90 10.02
CA PHE A 95 0.93 -7.06 8.88
C PHE A 95 -0.26 -6.15 9.20
N TYR A 96 -1.23 -6.65 9.95
CA TYR A 96 -2.31 -5.81 10.44
C TYR A 96 -1.81 -4.60 11.25
N SER A 97 -0.83 -4.81 12.13
CA SER A 97 -0.32 -3.76 12.99
C SER A 97 0.35 -2.65 12.20
N THR A 98 1.05 -2.98 11.11
CA THR A 98 1.63 -1.99 10.20
C THR A 98 0.55 -1.20 9.46
N VAL A 99 -0.54 -1.85 9.07
CA VAL A 99 -1.70 -1.22 8.42
C VAL A 99 -2.41 -0.24 9.37
N VAL A 100 -2.41 -0.51 10.67
CA VAL A 100 -2.97 0.40 11.68
C VAL A 100 -2.04 1.59 11.96
N ILE A 101 -0.72 1.39 11.94
CA ILE A 101 0.26 2.39 12.39
C ILE A 101 0.75 3.30 11.26
N TYR A 102 1.09 2.74 10.10
CA TYR A 102 1.75 3.49 9.03
C TYR A 102 0.92 4.63 8.45
N PRO A 103 -0.41 4.53 8.29
CA PRO A 103 -1.21 5.67 7.87
C PRO A 103 -1.01 6.89 8.78
N TRP A 104 -0.91 6.71 10.10
CA TRP A 104 -0.66 7.81 11.04
C TRP A 104 0.76 8.37 10.91
N ILE A 105 1.77 7.51 10.82
CA ILE A 105 3.16 7.96 10.61
C ILE A 105 3.25 8.79 9.33
N VAL A 106 2.74 8.25 8.22
CA VAL A 106 2.79 8.92 6.92
C VAL A 106 2.01 10.22 6.93
N THR A 107 0.86 10.26 7.61
CA THR A 107 0.09 11.50 7.78
C THR A 107 0.91 12.55 8.50
N ILE A 108 1.45 12.23 9.68
CA ILE A 108 2.22 13.19 10.48
C ILE A 108 3.47 13.65 9.72
N VAL A 109 4.24 12.73 9.15
CA VAL A 109 5.44 13.06 8.35
C VAL A 109 5.06 13.92 7.14
N TYR A 110 3.98 13.57 6.44
CA TYR A 110 3.52 14.35 5.30
C TYR A 110 3.17 15.78 5.72
N TRP A 111 2.32 15.96 6.73
CA TRP A 111 1.88 17.29 7.15
C TRP A 111 2.98 18.11 7.82
N ALA A 112 3.89 17.48 8.57
CA ALA A 112 4.96 18.16 9.28
C ALA A 112 6.14 18.51 8.36
N LEU A 113 6.49 17.64 7.41
CA LEU A 113 7.75 17.75 6.64
C LEU A 113 7.53 17.96 5.13
N LEU A 114 6.44 17.48 4.54
CA LEU A 114 6.27 17.44 3.07
C LEU A 114 5.17 18.38 2.54
N ALA A 115 4.18 18.74 3.36
CA ALA A 115 3.02 19.53 2.97
C ALA A 115 3.27 21.04 2.78
N PRO A 116 4.17 21.71 3.55
CA PRO A 116 4.38 23.15 3.39
C PRO A 116 4.75 23.53 1.94
N GLY A 117 3.92 24.36 1.30
CA GLY A 117 4.17 24.91 -0.04
C GLY A 117 3.76 24.07 -1.26
N ARG A 118 3.11 22.89 -1.09
CA ARG A 118 2.91 21.91 -2.19
C ARG A 118 1.47 21.69 -2.69
N PHE A 119 0.50 22.57 -2.39
CA PHE A 119 -0.90 22.38 -2.81
C PHE A 119 -1.35 23.39 -3.88
N PRO A 120 -1.16 23.10 -5.17
CA PRO A 120 -1.60 23.99 -6.25
C PRO A 120 -3.13 23.95 -6.49
N CYS A 121 -3.84 22.90 -6.05
CA CYS A 121 -5.30 22.81 -6.20
C CYS A 121 -5.98 21.88 -5.18
N ALA A 122 -7.31 22.01 -5.06
CA ALA A 122 -8.15 21.23 -4.14
C ALA A 122 -8.09 19.71 -4.38
N PHE A 123 -7.86 19.26 -5.61
CA PHE A 123 -7.72 17.83 -5.92
C PHE A 123 -6.45 17.22 -5.31
N SER A 124 -5.32 17.93 -5.33
CA SER A 124 -4.09 17.48 -4.67
C SER A 124 -4.25 17.44 -3.15
N LEU A 125 -4.95 18.42 -2.58
CA LEU A 125 -5.28 18.44 -1.16
C LEU A 125 -6.19 17.25 -0.78
N TRP A 126 -7.26 17.01 -1.57
CA TRP A 126 -8.20 15.92 -1.33
C TRP A 126 -7.58 14.53 -1.53
N SER A 127 -6.78 14.33 -2.58
CA SER A 127 -6.14 13.04 -2.88
C SER A 127 -5.03 12.69 -1.90
N ASN A 128 -4.32 13.69 -1.35
CA ASN A 128 -3.37 13.45 -0.26
C ASN A 128 -4.13 13.23 1.05
N THR A 129 -5.12 14.05 1.38
CA THR A 129 -5.94 13.84 2.58
C THR A 129 -6.57 12.44 2.60
N SER A 130 -7.13 11.97 1.48
CA SER A 130 -7.74 10.64 1.39
C SER A 130 -6.73 9.49 1.52
N ARG A 131 -5.50 9.66 1.02
CA ARG A 131 -4.40 8.68 1.17
C ARG A 131 -3.82 8.64 2.60
N HIS A 132 -4.02 9.71 3.35
CA HIS A 132 -3.49 9.88 4.70
C HIS A 132 -4.54 9.60 5.80
N ALA A 133 -5.83 9.89 5.57
CA ALA A 133 -6.83 9.96 6.65
C ALA A 133 -7.62 8.66 6.97
N LEU A 134 -7.35 7.50 6.35
CA LEU A 134 -8.23 6.33 6.51
C LEU A 134 -7.68 5.17 7.38
N ASN A 135 -8.46 4.93 8.44
CA ASN A 135 -8.65 3.74 9.30
C ASN A 135 -7.84 3.59 10.62
N SER A 136 -8.57 3.59 11.74
CA SER A 136 -8.01 3.30 13.07
C SER A 136 -9.07 2.79 14.06
N LEU A 137 -9.58 1.56 13.94
CA LEU A 137 -10.36 0.91 15.01
C LEU A 137 -10.27 -0.62 14.93
N THR A 138 -9.41 -1.20 15.76
CA THR A 138 -8.89 -2.55 15.52
C THR A 138 -8.40 -3.18 16.84
N SER A 139 -8.38 -4.51 16.95
CA SER A 139 -7.93 -5.33 18.11
C SER A 139 -6.55 -4.94 18.69
N PRO A 140 -6.29 -5.22 19.99
CA PRO A 140 -5.06 -4.81 20.69
C PRO A 140 -3.79 -5.33 20.01
N LEU A 141 -2.80 -4.46 19.86
CA LEU A 141 -1.51 -4.75 19.23
C LEU A 141 -0.59 -5.46 20.25
N PRO A 142 -0.10 -6.68 20.02
CA PRO A 142 1.01 -7.28 20.77
C PRO A 142 2.28 -6.43 20.75
N TRP A 143 3.14 -6.54 21.78
CA TRP A 143 4.42 -5.80 21.81
C TRP A 143 5.38 -6.26 20.71
N LEU A 144 5.29 -7.52 20.30
CA LEU A 144 6.09 -8.08 19.21
C LEU A 144 5.84 -7.37 17.88
N ASP A 145 4.68 -6.74 17.71
CA ASP A 145 4.33 -6.01 16.49
C ASP A 145 5.09 -4.68 16.34
N MET A 146 5.81 -4.25 17.39
CA MET A 146 6.77 -3.16 17.29
C MET A 146 7.94 -3.53 16.36
N VAL A 147 8.30 -4.81 16.27
CA VAL A 147 9.38 -5.31 15.41
C VAL A 147 9.13 -5.01 13.92
N PRO A 148 8.03 -5.47 13.29
CA PRO A 148 7.74 -5.13 11.90
C PRO A 148 7.53 -3.62 11.70
N THR A 149 7.01 -2.91 12.71
CA THR A 149 6.80 -1.45 12.70
C THR A 149 8.11 -0.67 12.54
N ILE A 150 9.23 -1.20 13.04
CA ILE A 150 10.55 -0.57 12.94
C ILE A 150 11.35 -1.11 11.75
N ILE A 151 11.33 -2.44 11.54
CA ILE A 151 12.13 -3.09 10.50
C ILE A 151 11.70 -2.66 9.10
N LEU A 152 10.39 -2.54 8.82
CA LEU A 152 9.94 -2.20 7.47
C LEU A 152 10.29 -0.76 7.06
N PRO A 153 10.15 0.28 7.91
CA PRO A 153 10.71 1.60 7.60
C PRO A 153 12.23 1.59 7.43
N ALA A 154 12.96 0.78 8.20
CA ALA A 154 14.41 0.65 8.02
C ALA A 154 14.77 0.01 6.67
N LEU A 155 14.04 -1.04 6.26
CA LEU A 155 14.18 -1.65 4.93
C LEU A 155 13.78 -0.66 3.83
N TYR A 156 12.77 0.18 4.08
CA TYR A 156 12.35 1.24 3.17
C TYR A 156 13.44 2.31 2.98
N LEU A 157 14.18 2.67 4.03
CA LEU A 157 15.36 3.55 3.88
C LEU A 157 16.37 2.92 2.92
N GLY A 158 16.63 1.62 3.05
CA GLY A 158 17.44 0.87 2.09
C GLY A 158 16.90 0.95 0.66
N LEU A 159 15.58 0.79 0.47
CA LEU A 159 14.91 0.95 -0.83
C LEU A 159 15.02 2.38 -1.38
N ALA A 160 14.97 3.41 -0.54
CA ALA A 160 15.09 4.80 -0.94
C ALA A 160 16.50 5.09 -1.49
N TYR A 161 17.55 4.62 -0.81
CA TYR A 161 18.92 4.71 -1.32
C TYR A 161 19.17 3.83 -2.54
N LEU A 162 18.53 2.66 -2.62
CA LEU A 162 18.56 1.83 -3.84
C LEU A 162 17.90 2.55 -5.02
N THR A 163 16.79 3.26 -4.78
CA THR A 163 16.13 4.09 -5.80
C THR A 163 17.07 5.19 -6.28
N HIS A 164 17.76 5.87 -5.37
CA HIS A 164 18.76 6.86 -5.74
C HIS A 164 19.87 6.25 -6.61
N ALA A 165 20.41 5.09 -6.21
CA ALA A 165 21.47 4.40 -6.94
C ALA A 165 21.05 3.81 -8.30
N THR A 166 19.75 3.70 -8.59
CA THR A 166 19.24 3.07 -9.83
C THR A 166 18.45 4.03 -10.72
N GLN A 167 17.87 5.09 -10.15
CA GLN A 167 17.00 6.04 -10.84
C GLN A 167 17.49 7.49 -10.71
N GLU A 168 18.62 7.72 -10.03
CA GLU A 168 19.32 9.01 -9.93
C GLU A 168 18.48 10.15 -9.32
N PHE A 169 17.57 9.82 -8.39
CA PHE A 169 16.83 10.83 -7.61
C PHE A 169 16.57 10.36 -6.17
N TYR A 170 16.48 11.31 -5.25
CA TYR A 170 16.01 11.05 -3.88
C TYR A 170 14.48 11.11 -3.82
N VAL A 171 13.86 10.10 -3.22
CA VAL A 171 12.40 10.06 -3.02
C VAL A 171 11.94 11.22 -2.12
N TYR A 172 12.80 11.62 -1.18
CA TYR A 172 12.56 12.72 -0.27
C TYR A 172 13.81 13.59 -0.16
N ASP A 173 13.62 14.90 -0.32
CA ASP A 173 14.70 15.89 -0.30
C ASP A 173 15.47 15.89 1.03
N PHE A 174 14.82 15.55 2.14
CA PHE A 174 15.45 15.45 3.47
C PHE A 174 16.43 14.27 3.62
N LEU A 175 16.45 13.32 2.68
CA LEU A 175 17.41 12.20 2.64
C LEU A 175 18.64 12.53 1.80
N ASP A 176 18.61 13.63 1.05
CA ASP A 176 19.68 14.00 0.14
C ASP A 176 20.89 14.54 0.92
N LEU A 177 22.01 13.83 0.80
CA LEU A 177 23.29 14.18 1.43
C LEU A 177 24.05 15.29 0.68
N GLN A 178 23.62 15.63 -0.54
CA GLN A 178 24.16 16.77 -1.31
C GLN A 178 23.53 18.08 -0.83
N GLU A 179 22.24 18.05 -0.53
CA GLU A 179 21.48 19.22 -0.05
C GLU A 179 21.55 19.37 1.49
N ASN A 180 21.73 18.27 2.24
CA ASN A 180 21.73 18.28 3.69
C ASN A 180 23.01 17.67 4.28
N PRO A 181 23.61 18.30 5.31
CA PRO A 181 24.65 17.68 6.12
C PRO A 181 24.21 16.32 6.69
N SER A 182 25.15 15.37 6.75
CA SER A 182 24.89 14.00 7.23
C SER A 182 24.28 13.94 8.64
N GLY A 183 24.64 14.88 9.53
CA GLY A 183 24.05 14.99 10.86
C GLY A 183 22.56 15.35 10.84
N ILE A 184 22.12 16.18 9.89
CA ILE A 184 20.71 16.57 9.73
C ILE A 184 19.90 15.39 9.16
N VAL A 185 20.44 14.69 8.16
CA VAL A 185 19.80 13.48 7.62
C VAL A 185 19.64 12.41 8.71
N ALA A 186 20.68 12.19 9.52
CA ALA A 186 20.60 11.28 10.67
C ALA A 186 19.54 11.71 11.69
N ALA A 187 19.40 13.01 11.95
CA ALA A 187 18.36 13.55 12.83
C ALA A 187 16.94 13.29 12.28
N TYR A 188 16.71 13.43 10.97
CA TYR A 188 15.43 13.07 10.36
C TYR A 188 15.12 11.57 10.50
N ILE A 189 16.10 10.69 10.24
CA ILE A 189 15.95 9.23 10.36
C ILE A 189 15.58 8.85 11.80
N ILE A 190 16.32 9.39 12.79
CA ILE A 190 16.06 9.13 14.20
C ILE A 190 14.71 9.72 14.63
N GLY A 191 14.36 10.92 14.17
CA GLY A 191 13.08 11.57 14.46
C GLY A 191 11.88 10.75 13.96
N ILE A 192 11.97 10.19 12.75
CA ILE A 192 10.94 9.30 12.19
C ILE A 192 10.87 7.98 12.99
N LEU A 193 12.00 7.42 13.39
CA LEU A 193 12.04 6.22 14.24
C LEU A 193 11.35 6.46 15.59
N VAL A 194 11.68 7.56 16.26
CA VAL A 194 11.04 7.94 17.54
C VAL A 194 9.54 8.14 17.34
N THR A 195 9.14 8.82 16.26
CA THR A 195 7.73 9.01 15.90
C THR A 195 7.01 7.68 15.74
N ALA A 196 7.63 6.70 15.06
CA ALA A 196 7.05 5.37 14.90
C ALA A 196 6.80 4.65 16.24
N VAL A 197 7.77 4.73 17.18
CA VAL A 197 7.63 4.14 18.52
C VAL A 197 6.53 4.83 19.32
N VAL A 198 6.50 6.17 19.32
CA VAL A 198 5.49 6.95 20.05
C VAL A 198 4.08 6.64 19.53
N ILE A 199 3.87 6.64 18.21
CA ILE A 199 2.57 6.32 17.60
C ILE A 199 2.15 4.88 17.92
N PHE A 200 3.09 3.92 17.86
CA PHE A 200 2.80 2.54 18.25
C PHE A 200 2.22 2.46 19.67
N VAL A 201 2.86 3.13 20.63
CA VAL A 201 2.43 3.15 22.02
C VAL A 201 1.06 3.81 22.17
N ILE A 202 0.85 4.98 21.54
CA ILE A 202 -0.43 5.70 21.57
C ILE A 202 -1.56 4.84 21.03
N LEU A 203 -1.41 4.30 19.81
CA LEU A 203 -2.46 3.50 19.16
C LEU A 203 -2.76 2.23 19.94
N ARG A 204 -1.73 1.57 20.49
CA ARG A 204 -1.91 0.42 21.38
C ARG A 204 -2.84 0.76 22.54
N TYR A 205 -2.59 1.86 23.25
CA TYR A 205 -3.40 2.24 24.41
C TYR A 205 -4.79 2.75 24.02
N LEU A 206 -4.93 3.45 22.90
CA LEU A 206 -6.24 3.84 22.37
C LEU A 206 -7.10 2.62 22.04
N ILE A 207 -6.50 1.59 21.45
CA ILE A 207 -7.19 0.33 21.17
C ILE A 207 -7.56 -0.40 22.46
N MET A 208 -6.64 -0.47 23.43
CA MET A 208 -6.92 -1.07 24.73
C MET A 208 -8.07 -0.34 25.44
N LEU A 209 -8.08 1.00 25.37
CA LEU A 209 -9.17 1.83 25.87
C LEU A 209 -10.48 1.50 25.16
N ARG A 210 -10.49 1.42 23.82
CA ARG A 210 -11.68 1.04 23.05
C ARG A 210 -12.21 -0.32 23.49
N VAL A 211 -11.36 -1.33 23.59
CA VAL A 211 -11.76 -2.69 24.01
C VAL A 211 -12.32 -2.68 25.43
N TRP A 212 -11.67 -1.98 26.35
CA TRP A 212 -12.16 -1.82 27.71
C TRP A 212 -13.53 -1.14 27.75
N VAL A 213 -13.72 -0.04 27.01
CA VAL A 213 -15.02 0.65 26.91
C VAL A 213 -16.09 -0.28 26.33
N THR A 214 -15.82 -0.94 25.21
CA THR A 214 -16.84 -1.75 24.52
C THR A 214 -17.18 -3.04 25.25
N GLU A 215 -16.17 -3.75 25.74
CA GLU A 215 -16.35 -5.10 26.29
C GLU A 215 -16.59 -5.08 27.80
N LYS A 216 -15.88 -4.24 28.56
CA LYS A 216 -15.98 -4.22 30.03
C LYS A 216 -17.03 -3.24 30.53
N LYS A 217 -17.09 -2.03 29.96
CA LYS A 217 -18.05 -1.01 30.40
C LYS A 217 -19.43 -1.18 29.78
N LEU A 218 -19.51 -1.44 28.48
CA LEU A 218 -20.78 -1.52 27.73
C LEU A 218 -21.32 -2.95 27.57
N GLY A 219 -20.56 -3.98 27.98
CA GLY A 219 -20.97 -5.39 27.87
C GLY A 219 -21.21 -5.86 26.42
N LYS A 220 -20.68 -5.16 25.42
CA LYS A 220 -20.88 -5.50 24.00
C LYS A 220 -19.91 -6.59 23.56
N THR A 221 -20.13 -7.81 24.04
CA THR A 221 -19.44 -9.00 23.51
C THR A 221 -20.02 -9.34 22.14
N GLY A 222 -19.17 -9.57 21.13
CA GLY A 222 -19.60 -9.78 19.75
C GLY A 222 -20.60 -10.93 19.57
N LYS A 223 -21.54 -10.79 18.63
CA LYS A 223 -22.48 -11.86 18.24
C LYS A 223 -21.76 -12.79 17.25
N PHE A 224 -21.54 -14.04 17.62
CA PHE A 224 -20.94 -15.06 16.74
C PHE A 224 -22.01 -15.73 15.86
N SER A 225 -21.60 -16.26 14.70
CA SER A 225 -22.51 -17.00 13.82
C SER A 225 -22.87 -18.35 14.43
N SER A 226 -24.14 -18.78 14.25
CA SER A 226 -24.64 -20.07 14.75
C SER A 226 -23.83 -21.25 14.19
N ARG A 227 -23.38 -21.17 12.92
CA ARG A 227 -22.54 -22.19 12.27
C ARG A 227 -21.15 -22.31 12.92
N GLY A 228 -20.61 -21.19 13.40
CA GLY A 228 -19.34 -21.18 14.13
C GLY A 228 -19.47 -21.77 15.55
N ALA A 229 -20.63 -21.60 16.19
CA ALA A 229 -20.92 -22.24 17.47
C ALA A 229 -21.07 -23.76 17.33
N GLU A 230 -21.83 -24.21 16.32
CA GLU A 230 -22.03 -25.64 16.01
C GLU A 230 -20.71 -26.36 15.70
N HIS A 231 -19.82 -25.74 14.92
CA HIS A 231 -18.51 -26.31 14.62
C HIS A 231 -17.63 -26.50 15.88
N ARG A 232 -17.69 -25.58 16.86
CA ARG A 232 -16.92 -25.71 18.11
C ARG A 232 -17.44 -26.83 19.01
N VAL A 233 -18.76 -27.03 19.05
CA VAL A 233 -19.39 -28.12 19.81
C VAL A 233 -18.95 -29.47 19.23
N ASN A 234 -19.13 -29.67 17.92
CA ASN A 234 -18.77 -30.93 17.25
C ASN A 234 -17.28 -31.30 17.40
N VAL A 235 -16.37 -30.33 17.33
CA VAL A 235 -14.93 -30.59 17.53
C VAL A 235 -14.64 -31.00 18.98
N SER A 236 -15.30 -30.38 19.95
CA SER A 236 -15.10 -30.67 21.37
C SER A 236 -15.58 -32.08 21.72
N ASP A 237 -16.74 -32.49 21.21
CA ASP A 237 -17.30 -33.83 21.42
C ASP A 237 -16.39 -34.92 20.84
N CYS A 238 -15.84 -34.70 19.64
CA CYS A 238 -14.90 -35.64 19.02
C CYS A 238 -13.58 -35.78 19.81
N GLN A 239 -13.08 -34.68 20.40
CA GLN A 239 -11.88 -34.71 21.25
C GLN A 239 -12.12 -35.42 22.59
N ILE A 240 -13.30 -35.28 23.18
CA ILE A 240 -13.68 -35.98 24.43
C ILE A 240 -13.77 -37.48 24.16
N GLN A 241 -14.38 -37.88 23.05
CA GLN A 241 -14.61 -39.28 22.70
C GLN A 241 -13.29 -40.02 22.40
N GLY A 242 -12.37 -39.40 21.63
CA GLY A 242 -11.05 -39.98 21.38
C GLY A 242 -10.12 -40.08 22.60
N LYS A 243 -10.48 -39.45 23.73
CA LYS A 243 -9.76 -39.54 25.01
C LYS A 243 -10.33 -40.59 25.96
N SER A 244 -11.55 -41.06 25.71
CA SER A 244 -12.20 -42.13 26.48
C SER A 244 -11.83 -43.53 25.99
N ASP A 245 -11.29 -43.66 24.78
CA ASP A 245 -10.90 -44.94 24.16
C ASP A 245 -9.41 -45.27 24.36
N LYS A 246 -8.75 -44.66 25.34
CA LYS A 246 -7.37 -44.97 25.77
C LYS A 246 -7.33 -45.23 27.27
#